data_AF-A0A6B2X7C6-F1
#
_entry.id   AF-A0A6B2X7C6-F1
#
_cell.length_a   1.000
_cell.length_b   1.000
_cell.length_c   1.000
_cell.angle_alpha   90.00
_cell.angle_beta   90.00
_cell.angle_gamma   90.00
#
_symmetry.space_group_name_H-M   'P 1'
#
loop_
_entity.id
_entity.type
_entity.pdbx_description
1 polymer ?
#
loop_
_entity_poly.entity_id
_entity_poly.type
_entity_poly.pdbx_seq_one_letter_code
_entity_poly.pdbx_strand_id
1 'polypeptide(L)'
;MSVAAAFAGMRSAAPVTFKAGCPDCRERFELAASALRLAIGATSRTTFYSFTCPECGAAVRKPAGERIVELLTGGGVRTLRLHSTL
;
A
#
# COMPACT_ATOMS: atom_id res chain seq x y z
N MET A 1 -5.51 -8.31 24.32
CA MET A 1 -5.22 -8.73 22.93
C MET A 1 -4.25 -7.74 22.32
N SER A 2 -3.30 -8.22 21.52
CA SER A 2 -1.88 -7.90 21.65
C SER A 2 -1.38 -6.66 20.90
N VAL A 3 -0.60 -5.83 21.61
CA VAL A 3 0.06 -4.60 21.16
C VAL A 3 1.29 -4.86 20.24
N ALA A 4 1.58 -6.12 19.91
CA ALA A 4 2.80 -6.55 19.21
C ALA A 4 2.78 -6.31 17.68
N ALA A 5 1.63 -6.05 17.06
CA ALA A 5 1.58 -5.72 15.63
C ALA A 5 2.07 -4.29 15.32
N ALA A 6 2.36 -3.48 16.36
CA ALA A 6 2.59 -2.05 16.24
C ALA A 6 3.98 -1.63 15.73
N PHE A 7 5.02 -2.48 15.74
CA PHE A 7 6.40 -1.96 15.59
C PHE A 7 7.36 -2.74 14.67
N ALA A 8 6.91 -3.65 13.80
CA ALA A 8 7.82 -4.40 12.93
C ALA A 8 8.39 -3.62 11.72
N GLY A 9 8.49 -2.29 11.74
CA GLY A 9 8.83 -1.53 10.53
C GLY A 9 9.26 -0.07 10.68
N MET A 10 9.78 0.34 11.83
CA MET A 10 10.30 1.71 11.98
C MET A 10 11.65 1.88 11.26
N ARG A 11 11.59 2.24 9.98
CA ARG A 11 12.61 3.08 9.34
C ARG A 11 11.91 4.37 8.99
N SER A 12 12.39 5.47 9.55
CA SER A 12 11.82 6.81 9.49
C SER A 12 11.58 7.24 8.03
N ALA A 13 10.44 6.87 7.46
CA ALA A 13 9.95 7.49 6.25
C ALA A 13 9.36 8.84 6.68
N ALA A 14 9.88 9.93 6.13
CA ALA A 14 9.19 11.21 6.16
C ALA A 14 7.70 10.98 5.82
N PRO A 15 6.74 11.76 6.37
CA PRO A 15 5.32 11.53 6.15
C PRO A 15 4.97 11.82 4.68
N VAL A 16 5.28 10.88 3.78
CA VAL A 16 4.83 10.91 2.40
C VAL A 16 3.37 10.51 2.43
N THR A 17 2.52 11.51 2.27
CA THR A 17 1.07 11.37 2.18
C THR A 17 0.67 11.11 0.72
N PHE A 18 0.02 9.98 0.49
CA PHE A 18 -0.52 9.60 -0.80
C PHE A 18 -2.00 9.89 -0.85
N LYS A 19 -2.45 10.65 -1.85
CA LYS A 19 -3.87 10.90 -2.06
C LYS A 19 -4.53 9.67 -2.65
N ALA A 20 -5.46 9.07 -1.91
CA ALA A 20 -6.25 7.93 -2.34
C ALA A 20 -7.73 8.30 -2.40
N GLY A 21 -8.39 7.86 -3.46
CA GLY A 21 -9.85 7.92 -3.61
C GLY A 21 -10.44 6.52 -3.49
N CYS A 22 -11.41 6.34 -2.61
CA CYS A 22 -12.18 5.11 -2.53
C CYS A 22 -13.24 5.08 -3.64
N PRO A 23 -13.29 4.04 -4.49
CA PRO A 23 -14.32 3.92 -5.52
C PRO A 23 -15.72 3.63 -4.95
N ASP A 24 -15.81 3.05 -3.75
CA ASP A 24 -17.07 2.69 -3.09
C ASP A 24 -17.79 3.92 -2.51
N CYS A 25 -17.14 4.65 -1.59
CA CYS A 25 -17.74 5.85 -0.99
C CYS A 25 -17.43 7.16 -1.75
N ARG A 26 -16.52 7.12 -2.74
CA ARG A 26 -16.01 8.30 -3.48
C ARG A 26 -15.31 9.36 -2.63
N GLU A 27 -15.02 9.06 -1.38
CA GLU A 27 -14.24 9.90 -0.48
C GLU A 27 -12.78 9.99 -0.95
N ARG A 28 -12.17 11.17 -0.74
CA ARG A 28 -10.74 11.41 -0.98
C ARG A 28 -10.06 11.60 0.36
N PHE A 29 -9.04 10.82 0.63
CA PHE A 29 -8.28 10.88 1.87
C PHE A 29 -6.80 10.74 1.60
N GLU A 30 -6.01 11.22 2.56
CA GLU A 30 -4.55 11.16 2.52
C GLU A 30 -4.09 9.98 3.36
N LEU A 31 -3.48 8.99 2.69
CA LEU A 31 -2.93 7.82 3.34
C LEU A 31 -1.42 7.98 3.52
N ALA A 32 -0.93 7.64 4.71
CA ALA A 32 0.49 7.46 4.91
C ALA A 32 1.00 6.22 4.15
N ALA A 33 2.30 6.21 3.82
CA ALA A 33 2.97 5.05 3.23
C ALA A 33 2.74 3.73 4.00
N SER A 34 2.55 3.82 5.32
CA SER A 34 2.28 2.68 6.20
C SER A 34 0.88 2.06 6.05
N ALA A 35 -0.09 2.82 5.55
CA ALA A 35 -1.46 2.35 5.32
C ALA A 35 -1.63 1.67 3.96
N LEU A 36 -0.67 1.90 3.04
CA LEU A 36 -0.61 1.25 1.74
C LEU A 36 0.17 -0.06 1.84
N ARG A 37 -0.30 -1.07 1.11
CA ARG A 37 0.41 -2.35 0.95
C ARG A 37 0.68 -2.55 -0.52
N LEU A 38 1.96 -2.66 -0.89
CA LEU A 38 2.37 -2.93 -2.26
C LEU A 38 2.78 -4.40 -2.38
N ALA A 39 2.03 -5.18 -3.14
CA ALA A 39 2.38 -6.55 -3.49
C ALA A 39 3.11 -6.54 -4.84
N ILE A 40 4.39 -6.91 -4.87
CA ILE A 40 5.21 -6.96 -6.09
C ILE A 40 5.30 -8.42 -6.53
N GLY A 41 4.74 -8.72 -7.70
CA GLY A 41 4.86 -10.02 -8.33
C GLY A 41 6.06 -10.10 -9.29
N ALA A 42 6.18 -11.21 -10.03
CA ALA A 42 7.26 -11.40 -11.00
C ALA A 42 7.21 -10.42 -12.19
N THR A 43 6.03 -9.88 -12.49
CA THR A 43 5.81 -8.89 -13.57
C THR A 43 4.96 -7.71 -13.09
N SER A 44 5.04 -6.57 -13.76
CA SER A 44 4.21 -5.38 -13.46
C SER A 44 2.70 -5.66 -13.50
N ARG A 45 2.25 -6.63 -14.29
CA ARG A 45 0.85 -7.09 -14.33
C ARG A 45 0.43 -7.85 -13.07
N THR A 46 1.37 -8.47 -12.39
CA THR A 46 1.17 -9.20 -11.12
C THR A 46 1.45 -8.32 -9.89
N THR A 47 1.66 -7.02 -10.11
CA THR A 47 1.99 -6.05 -9.06
C THR A 47 0.78 -5.18 -8.77
N PHE A 48 0.36 -5.16 -7.51
CA PHE A 48 -0.87 -4.49 -7.08
C PHE A 48 -0.62 -3.77 -5.77
N TYR A 49 -1.19 -2.58 -5.63
CA TYR A 49 -1.30 -1.94 -4.33
C TYR A 49 -2.72 -2.07 -3.80
N SER A 50 -2.84 -2.29 -2.50
CA SER A 50 -4.11 -2.36 -1.80
C SER A 50 -4.10 -1.44 -0.59
N PHE A 51 -5.23 -0.81 -0.33
CA PHE A 51 -5.46 -0.01 0.87
C PHE A 51 -6.88 -0.22 1.37
N THR A 52 -7.08 0.00 2.65
CA THR A 52 -8.40 -0.03 3.28
C THR A 52 -8.88 1.41 3.45
N CYS A 53 -10.10 1.69 3.00
CA CYS A 53 -10.72 2.99 3.24
C CYS A 53 -11.08 3.10 4.73
N PRO A 54 -10.63 4.14 5.46
CA PRO A 54 -10.98 4.33 6.87
C PRO A 54 -12.45 4.74 7.07
N GLU A 55 -13.08 5.36 6.07
CA GLU A 55 -14.48 5.81 6.16
C GLU A 55 -15.48 4.66 6.02
N CYS A 56 -15.31 3.82 4.99
CA CYS A 56 -16.26 2.73 4.70
C CYS A 56 -15.70 1.32 4.98
N GLY A 57 -14.42 1.19 5.33
CA GLY A 57 -13.78 -0.11 5.54
C GLY A 57 -13.52 -0.92 4.26
N ALA A 58 -13.84 -0.38 3.07
CA ALA A 58 -13.69 -1.09 1.81
C ALA A 58 -12.20 -1.34 1.47
N ALA A 59 -11.89 -2.58 1.07
CA ALA A 59 -10.56 -2.97 0.62
C ALA A 59 -10.40 -2.70 -0.88
N VAL A 60 -9.73 -1.60 -1.23
CA VAL A 60 -9.52 -1.17 -2.61
C VAL A 60 -8.22 -1.75 -3.13
N ARG A 61 -8.28 -2.36 -4.32
CA ARG A 61 -7.10 -2.89 -5.02
C ARG A 61 -6.91 -2.17 -6.35
N LYS A 62 -5.69 -1.73 -6.62
CA LYS A 62 -5.35 -1.04 -7.86
C LYS A 62 -4.04 -1.62 -8.42
N PRO A 63 -3.93 -1.79 -9.76
CA PRO A 63 -2.70 -2.26 -10.37
C PRO A 63 -1.58 -1.23 -10.18
N ALA A 64 -0.40 -1.70 -9.79
CA ALA A 64 0.80 -0.88 -9.63
C ALA A 64 1.68 -1.04 -10.87
N GLY A 65 1.63 -0.06 -11.77
CA GLY A 65 2.62 0.05 -12.85
C GLY A 65 4.01 0.38 -12.31
N GLU A 66 5.06 0.22 -13.12
CA GLU A 66 6.46 0.43 -12.70
C GLU A 66 6.69 1.77 -12.01
N ARG A 67 6.16 2.86 -12.57
CA ARG A 67 6.28 4.21 -11.98
C ARG A 67 5.62 4.34 -10.61
N ILE A 68 4.51 3.65 -10.37
CA ILE A 68 3.84 3.62 -9.07
C ILE A 68 4.65 2.78 -8.07
N VAL A 69 5.23 1.66 -8.53
CA VAL A 69 6.13 0.84 -7.71
C VAL A 69 7.33 1.64 -7.24
N GLU A 70 8.00 2.36 -8.13
CA GLU A 70 9.14 3.21 -7.79
C GLU A 70 8.76 4.28 -6.77
N LEU A 71 7.64 4.98 -6.97
CA LEU A 71 7.17 6.02 -6.05
C LEU A 71 6.83 5.46 -4.66
N LEU A 72 6.12 4.33 -4.60
CA LEU A 72 5.74 3.72 -3.34
C LEU A 72 6.96 3.11 -2.62
N THR A 73 7.87 2.47 -3.36
CA THR A 73 9.10 1.89 -2.80
C THR A 73 10.04 2.99 -2.30
N GLY A 74 10.20 4.08 -3.05
CA GLY A 74 10.97 5.26 -2.64
C GLY A 74 10.34 5.99 -1.45
N GLY A 75 9.01 5.95 -1.33
CA GLY A 75 8.26 6.52 -0.19
C GLY A 75 8.23 5.64 1.07
N GLY A 76 8.92 4.49 1.08
CA GLY A 76 8.99 3.62 2.26
C GLY A 76 7.74 2.75 2.49
N VAL A 77 6.91 2.56 1.48
CA VAL A 77 5.75 1.66 1.56
C VAL A 77 6.22 0.23 1.76
N ARG A 78 5.51 -0.52 2.61
CA ARG A 78 5.82 -1.93 2.84
C ARG A 78 5.56 -2.73 1.56
N THR A 79 6.65 -3.22 0.98
CA THR A 79 6.63 -4.10 -0.18
C THR A 79 6.56 -5.55 0.28
N LEU A 80 5.56 -6.26 -0.20
CA LEU A 80 5.42 -7.70 -0.05
C LEU A 80 5.76 -8.32 -1.40
N ARG A 81 6.93 -8.98 -1.49
CA ARG A 81 7.25 -9.78 -2.68
C ARG A 81 6.43 -11.06 -2.66
N LEU A 82 5.60 -11.23 -3.67
CA LEU A 82 4.94 -12.49 -3.93
C LEU A 82 5.95 -13.40 -4.63
N HIS A 83 6.49 -14.37 -3.90
CA HIS A 83 7.19 -15.49 -4.53
C HIS A 83 6.12 -16.35 -5.20
N SER A 84 5.99 -16.23 -6.52
CA SER A 84 5.26 -17.21 -7.32
C SER A 84 6.09 -18.48 -7.35
N THR A 85 5.81 -19.41 -6.44
CA THR A 85 6.29 -20.78 -6.56
C THR A 85 5.46 -21.44 -7.66
N LEU A 86 5.96 -21.37 -8.90
CA LEU A 86 5.50 -22.24 -9.99
C LEU A 86 6.17 -23.62 -9.83
#